data_AF-A0A7U6Y2S6-F1
#
_entry.id   AF-A0A7U6Y2S6-F1
#
_cell.length_a   1.000
_cell.length_b   1.000
_cell.length_c   1.000
_cell.angle_alpha   90.00
_cell.angle_beta   90.00
_cell.angle_gamma   90.00
#
_symmetry.space_group_name_H-M   'P 1'
#
loop_
_entity.id
_entity.type
_entity.pdbx_description
1 polymer ?
#
loop_
_entity_poly.entity_id
_entity_poly.type
_entity_poly.pdbx_seq_one_letter_code
_entity_poly.pdbx_strand_id
1 'polypeptide(L)'
;MKNLSSLSKSLFAGAAAVALIALDALYSLAIKQEIEFGLLLEVGAIALGIPAMIWLRNADKMVRWTAKVCDEAAKGNMESRIIDIREAGELGHMLHSINNVLDIVDAYLREAAASMMYVSQDKLFRKIIPTGLRGAYLHAANLINSAIDHMHGKLEASQKLADSFEGSVCTVVQGVGVDVQGMLEQASSMSRNLEDTSRSSSVVAQAADSAAGNVQTVAAAAEELAASISEVRRQVAQSTAIAQAAVAEASKANDMIGGLSSAAGRIGEVVQLINDIASQTNLLALNATIEAARAGEAGKGFAVVANEVKHLANQTAKAAEEIVQLIGSVQGATTDAVTGIQRIGSTIGEIHDLSNGIEEAVEQQSLATSEIARSVEQAAAGTRDVSSHIADITRATSDNQMAANDLFVAAKNLHGKTDDLAGSVDQFMERMHKL
;
A
#
# COMPACT_ATOMS: atom_id res chain seq x y z
N MET A 1 -36.08 -103.90 -5.06
CA MET A 1 -35.13 -104.83 -4.43
C MET A 1 -34.03 -104.00 -3.78
N LYS A 2 -33.99 -103.92 -2.44
CA LYS A 2 -32.90 -103.22 -1.74
C LYS A 2 -31.63 -104.05 -1.91
N ASN A 3 -30.63 -103.47 -2.56
CA ASN A 3 -29.35 -104.11 -2.80
C ASN A 3 -28.64 -104.23 -1.42
N LEU A 4 -28.56 -105.45 -0.88
CA LEU A 4 -28.03 -105.70 0.47
C LEU A 4 -26.52 -105.43 0.51
N SER A 5 -26.07 -104.70 1.54
CA SER A 5 -24.63 -104.48 1.80
C SER A 5 -23.92 -105.80 2.11
N SER A 6 -22.59 -105.88 1.96
CA SER A 6 -21.84 -107.06 2.42
C SER A 6 -22.06 -107.33 3.91
N LEU A 7 -22.17 -106.28 4.73
CA LEU A 7 -22.50 -106.41 6.15
C LEU A 7 -23.87 -107.06 6.35
N SER A 8 -24.89 -106.62 5.61
CA SER A 8 -26.26 -107.15 5.68
C SER A 8 -26.35 -108.58 5.12
N LYS A 9 -25.62 -108.88 4.04
CA LYS A 9 -25.52 -110.23 3.46
C LYS A 9 -24.82 -111.20 4.41
N SER A 10 -23.77 -110.73 5.08
CA SER A 10 -23.06 -111.49 6.12
C SER A 10 -23.97 -111.78 7.32
N LEU A 11 -24.71 -110.78 7.81
CA LEU A 11 -25.67 -110.96 8.90
C LEU A 11 -26.79 -111.95 8.54
N PHE A 12 -27.33 -111.85 7.32
CA PHE A 12 -28.39 -112.76 6.86
C PHE A 12 -27.88 -114.19 6.66
N ALA A 13 -26.72 -114.38 6.03
CA ALA A 13 -26.11 -115.69 5.85
C ALA A 13 -25.63 -116.30 7.18
N GLY A 14 -25.13 -115.48 8.10
CA GLY A 14 -24.80 -115.89 9.47
C GLY A 14 -26.04 -116.32 10.25
N ALA A 15 -27.12 -115.54 10.20
CA ALA A 15 -28.40 -115.91 10.82
C ALA A 15 -28.99 -117.19 10.22
N ALA A 16 -28.90 -117.36 8.90
CA ALA A 16 -29.34 -118.58 8.21
C ALA A 16 -28.46 -119.80 8.57
N ALA A 17 -27.14 -119.63 8.70
CA ALA A 17 -26.23 -120.68 9.16
C ALA A 17 -26.52 -121.09 10.60
N VAL A 18 -26.75 -120.13 11.50
CA VAL A 18 -27.17 -120.40 12.89
C VAL A 18 -28.52 -121.11 12.92
N ALA A 19 -29.46 -120.73 12.06
CA ALA A 19 -30.74 -121.40 11.94
C ALA A 19 -30.60 -122.86 11.47
N LEU A 20 -29.70 -123.15 10.50
CA LEU A 20 -29.41 -124.51 10.05
C LEU A 20 -28.76 -125.36 11.16
N ILE A 21 -27.81 -124.81 11.91
CA ILE A 21 -27.20 -125.48 13.07
C ILE A 21 -28.25 -125.76 14.15
N ALA A 22 -29.15 -124.82 14.40
CA ALA A 22 -30.24 -125.02 15.36
C ALA A 22 -31.25 -126.09 14.88
N LEU A 23 -31.53 -126.14 13.57
CA LEU A 23 -32.38 -127.16 12.94
C LEU A 23 -31.76 -128.56 13.01
N ASP A 24 -30.45 -128.66 12.80
CA ASP A 24 -29.70 -129.91 12.94
C ASP A 24 -29.70 -130.42 14.40
N ALA A 25 -29.47 -129.52 15.36
CA ALA A 25 -29.55 -129.86 16.78
C ALA A 25 -30.96 -130.35 17.19
N LEU A 26 -32.01 -129.75 16.63
CA LEU A 26 -33.41 -130.19 16.82
C LEU A 26 -33.70 -131.53 16.15
N TYR A 27 -33.22 -131.74 14.91
CA TYR A 27 -33.40 -132.98 14.16
C TYR A 27 -32.72 -134.18 14.84
N SER A 28 -31.49 -133.97 15.32
CA SER A 28 -30.70 -134.95 16.09
C SER A 28 -31.37 -135.38 17.40
N LEU A 29 -32.22 -134.52 17.98
CA LEU A 29 -32.97 -134.82 19.19
C LEU A 29 -34.25 -135.65 18.93
N ALA A 30 -34.81 -135.56 17.72
CA ALA A 30 -36.14 -136.07 17.39
C ALA A 30 -36.14 -137.46 16.72
N ILE A 31 -35.09 -137.83 15.98
CA ILE A 31 -35.05 -139.10 15.21
C ILE A 31 -33.74 -139.84 15.53
N LYS A 32 -33.83 -140.95 16.25
CA LYS A 32 -32.71 -141.89 16.38
C LYS A 32 -32.63 -142.71 15.10
N GLN A 33 -31.50 -142.59 14.39
CA GLN A 33 -30.92 -143.60 13.48
C GLN A 33 -31.00 -143.33 11.95
N GLU A 34 -30.70 -142.11 11.47
CA GLU A 34 -30.14 -141.89 10.11
C GLU A 34 -29.07 -140.76 10.15
N ILE A 35 -27.81 -141.08 9.79
CA ILE A 35 -26.67 -140.15 9.83
C ILE A 35 -26.64 -139.22 8.60
N GLU A 36 -27.29 -139.58 7.50
CA GLU A 36 -27.13 -138.88 6.22
C GLU A 36 -27.76 -137.46 6.19
N PHE A 37 -28.84 -137.21 6.95
CA PHE A 37 -29.54 -135.92 6.89
C PHE A 37 -28.88 -134.80 7.73
N GLY A 38 -28.32 -135.15 8.90
CA GLY A 38 -27.64 -134.17 9.77
C GLY A 38 -26.34 -133.63 9.16
N LEU A 39 -25.58 -134.50 8.48
CA LEU A 39 -24.39 -134.10 7.73
C LEU A 39 -24.70 -133.09 6.62
N LEU A 40 -25.91 -133.18 6.04
CA LEU A 40 -26.39 -132.28 4.98
C LEU A 40 -26.71 -130.88 5.53
N LEU A 41 -27.21 -130.78 6.76
CA LEU A 41 -27.46 -129.51 7.46
C LEU A 41 -26.17 -128.84 7.94
N GLU A 42 -25.19 -129.60 8.46
CA GLU A 42 -23.87 -129.08 8.81
C GLU A 42 -23.10 -128.55 7.59
N VAL A 43 -23.12 -129.30 6.48
CA VAL A 43 -22.52 -128.85 5.20
C VAL A 43 -23.25 -127.59 4.70
N GLY A 44 -24.57 -127.50 4.85
CA GLY A 44 -25.35 -126.29 4.53
C GLY A 44 -24.97 -125.08 5.39
N ALA A 45 -24.74 -125.26 6.69
CA ALA A 45 -24.30 -124.20 7.60
C ALA A 45 -22.89 -123.71 7.27
N ILE A 46 -21.95 -124.62 6.97
CA ILE A 46 -20.59 -124.27 6.52
C ILE A 46 -20.63 -123.57 5.16
N ALA A 47 -21.45 -124.04 4.23
CA ALA A 47 -21.63 -123.45 2.91
C ALA A 47 -22.20 -122.03 2.95
N LEU A 48 -22.99 -121.67 3.98
CA LEU A 48 -23.45 -120.30 4.23
C LEU A 48 -22.45 -119.47 5.06
N GLY A 49 -21.70 -120.11 5.97
CA GLY A 49 -20.69 -119.47 6.81
C GLY A 49 -19.49 -118.92 6.03
N ILE A 50 -19.04 -119.63 4.99
CA ILE A 50 -17.90 -119.20 4.16
C ILE A 50 -18.23 -117.87 3.42
N PRO A 51 -19.33 -117.74 2.66
CA PRO A 51 -19.77 -116.46 2.09
C PRO A 51 -19.99 -115.36 3.13
N ALA A 52 -20.56 -115.70 4.30
CA ALA A 52 -20.78 -114.73 5.37
C ALA A 52 -19.46 -114.14 5.89
N MET A 53 -18.43 -114.97 6.09
CA MET A 53 -17.10 -114.52 6.49
C MET A 53 -16.41 -113.68 5.40
N ILE A 54 -16.56 -114.05 4.12
CA ILE A 54 -16.00 -113.28 2.99
C ILE A 54 -16.63 -111.89 2.93
N TRP A 55 -17.96 -111.79 3.08
CA TRP A 55 -18.66 -110.51 3.10
C TRP A 55 -18.30 -109.67 4.33
N LEU A 56 -18.17 -110.27 5.52
CA LEU A 56 -17.74 -109.56 6.73
C LEU A 56 -16.31 -109.02 6.59
N ARG A 57 -15.40 -109.83 6.04
CA ARG A 57 -14.02 -109.43 5.77
C ARG A 57 -13.93 -108.32 4.72
N ASN A 58 -14.83 -108.32 3.73
CA ASN A 58 -14.93 -107.25 2.76
C ASN A 58 -15.47 -105.95 3.39
N ALA A 59 -16.50 -106.03 4.23
CA ALA A 59 -17.00 -104.87 5.00
C ALA A 59 -15.90 -104.28 5.91
N ASP A 60 -15.18 -105.11 6.67
CA ASP A 60 -14.08 -104.71 7.54
C ASP A 60 -12.90 -104.09 6.75
N LYS A 61 -12.57 -104.63 5.57
CA LYS A 61 -11.62 -103.99 4.65
C LYS A 61 -12.09 -102.59 4.22
N MET A 62 -13.36 -102.43 3.87
CA MET A 62 -13.92 -101.15 3.45
C MET A 62 -13.88 -100.13 4.59
N VAL A 63 -14.33 -100.50 5.79
CA VAL A 63 -14.30 -99.61 6.97
C VAL A 63 -12.87 -99.18 7.32
N ARG A 64 -11.90 -100.10 7.35
CA ARG A 64 -10.49 -99.75 7.59
C ARG A 64 -9.93 -98.82 6.52
N TRP A 65 -10.36 -99.00 5.27
CA TRP A 65 -9.91 -98.13 4.18
C TRP A 65 -10.55 -96.75 4.27
N THR A 66 -11.84 -96.66 4.57
CA THR A 66 -12.51 -95.41 4.89
C THR A 66 -11.80 -94.65 6.01
N ALA A 67 -11.44 -95.34 7.10
CA ALA A 67 -10.71 -94.74 8.20
C ALA A 67 -9.37 -94.15 7.75
N LYS A 68 -8.62 -94.85 6.89
CA LYS A 68 -7.38 -94.31 6.29
C LYS A 68 -7.63 -93.07 5.43
N VAL A 69 -8.71 -93.05 4.64
CA VAL A 69 -9.06 -91.87 3.83
C VAL A 69 -9.42 -90.68 4.73
N CYS A 70 -10.15 -90.92 5.82
CA CYS A 70 -10.43 -89.89 6.83
C CYS A 70 -9.16 -89.40 7.55
N ASP A 71 -8.20 -90.28 7.86
CA ASP A 71 -6.91 -89.90 8.45
C ASP A 71 -6.09 -89.03 7.49
N GLU A 72 -6.06 -89.36 6.20
CA GLU A 72 -5.38 -88.54 5.19
C GLU A 72 -6.07 -87.17 5.02
N ALA A 73 -7.40 -87.14 5.01
CA ALA A 73 -8.15 -85.89 5.00
C ALA A 73 -7.86 -85.04 6.25
N ALA A 74 -7.77 -85.65 7.43
CA ALA A 74 -7.43 -84.97 8.68
C ALA A 74 -6.01 -84.35 8.66
N LYS A 75 -5.09 -84.92 7.88
CA LYS A 75 -3.74 -84.36 7.64
C LYS A 75 -3.72 -83.26 6.58
N GLY A 76 -4.86 -82.94 5.96
CA GLY A 76 -4.98 -81.93 4.91
C GLY A 76 -4.90 -82.48 3.47
N ASN A 77 -4.79 -83.80 3.28
CA ASN A 77 -4.83 -84.42 1.96
C ASN A 77 -6.27 -84.67 1.52
N MET A 78 -6.88 -83.65 0.92
CA MET A 78 -8.26 -83.69 0.43
C MET A 78 -8.39 -84.31 -0.96
N GLU A 79 -7.33 -84.87 -1.54
CA GLU A 79 -7.37 -85.60 -2.82
C GLU A 79 -7.57 -87.11 -2.63
N SER A 80 -7.41 -87.62 -1.41
CA SER A 80 -7.65 -89.02 -1.08
C SER A 80 -9.11 -89.41 -1.33
N ARG A 81 -9.37 -90.52 -2.02
CA ARG A 81 -10.72 -90.96 -2.38
C ARG A 81 -10.93 -92.44 -2.13
N ILE A 82 -12.16 -92.79 -1.78
CA ILE A 82 -12.63 -94.17 -1.76
C ILE A 82 -13.04 -94.52 -3.19
N ILE A 83 -12.20 -95.30 -3.88
CA ILE A 83 -12.39 -95.74 -5.27
C ILE A 83 -13.07 -97.12 -5.34
N ASP A 84 -13.63 -97.49 -6.51
CA ASP A 84 -14.24 -98.81 -6.74
C ASP A 84 -15.29 -99.23 -5.68
N ILE A 85 -16.22 -98.31 -5.35
CA ILE A 85 -17.31 -98.56 -4.40
C ILE A 85 -18.30 -99.55 -5.03
N ARG A 86 -18.15 -100.84 -4.71
CA ARG A 86 -19.09 -101.91 -5.09
C ARG A 86 -20.09 -102.27 -3.98
N GLU A 87 -19.94 -101.65 -2.82
CA GLU A 87 -20.83 -101.84 -1.68
C GLU A 87 -22.14 -101.08 -1.86
N ALA A 88 -23.25 -101.74 -1.52
CA ALA A 88 -24.58 -101.14 -1.53
C ALA A 88 -25.13 -100.98 -0.09
N GLY A 89 -26.30 -100.38 0.07
CA GLY A 89 -26.91 -100.15 1.39
C GLY A 89 -26.22 -99.04 2.19
N GLU A 90 -26.35 -99.07 3.51
CA GLU A 90 -25.85 -98.00 4.41
C GLU A 90 -24.33 -97.82 4.33
N LEU A 91 -23.58 -98.92 4.19
CA LEU A 91 -22.12 -98.87 4.04
C LEU A 91 -21.75 -98.16 2.73
N GLY A 92 -22.36 -98.51 1.60
CA GLY A 92 -22.14 -97.82 0.33
C GLY A 92 -22.52 -96.33 0.39
N HIS A 93 -23.65 -96.00 1.04
CA HIS A 93 -24.07 -94.61 1.25
C HIS A 93 -23.04 -93.84 2.09
N MET A 94 -22.47 -94.44 3.13
CA MET A 94 -21.41 -93.84 3.95
C MET A 94 -20.15 -93.55 3.10
N LEU A 95 -19.70 -94.51 2.28
CA LEU A 95 -18.52 -94.32 1.41
C LEU A 95 -18.73 -93.17 0.41
N HIS A 96 -19.89 -93.13 -0.25
CA HIS A 96 -20.23 -92.02 -1.15
C HIS A 96 -20.38 -90.68 -0.41
N SER A 97 -20.96 -90.68 0.80
CA SER A 97 -21.11 -89.46 1.61
C SER A 97 -19.76 -88.90 2.03
N ILE A 98 -18.78 -89.75 2.36
CA ILE A 98 -17.42 -89.33 2.71
C ILE A 98 -16.72 -88.71 1.50
N ASN A 99 -16.79 -89.34 0.32
CA ASN A 99 -16.27 -88.73 -0.91
C ASN A 99 -16.95 -87.37 -1.20
N ASN A 100 -18.27 -87.27 -1.05
CA ASN A 100 -18.98 -86.00 -1.25
C ASN A 100 -18.52 -84.90 -0.29
N VAL A 101 -18.26 -85.23 0.99
CA VAL A 101 -17.69 -84.27 1.95
C VAL A 101 -16.29 -83.85 1.52
N LEU A 102 -15.45 -84.78 1.07
CA LEU A 102 -14.10 -84.47 0.58
C LEU A 102 -14.13 -83.60 -0.67
N ASP A 103 -15.05 -83.85 -1.61
CA ASP A 103 -15.20 -83.05 -2.82
C ASP A 103 -15.62 -81.61 -2.50
N ILE A 104 -16.56 -81.41 -1.57
CA ILE A 104 -17.01 -80.07 -1.15
C ILE A 104 -15.90 -79.34 -0.40
N VAL A 105 -15.17 -80.04 0.49
CA VAL A 105 -14.04 -79.46 1.25
C VAL A 105 -12.89 -79.09 0.33
N ASP A 106 -12.50 -79.97 -0.59
CA ASP A 106 -11.43 -79.71 -1.56
C ASP A 106 -11.78 -78.52 -2.47
N ALA A 107 -12.99 -78.52 -3.05
CA ALA A 107 -13.45 -77.42 -3.89
C ALA A 107 -13.45 -76.08 -3.16
N TYR A 108 -13.97 -76.03 -1.92
CA TYR A 108 -13.95 -74.83 -1.10
C TYR A 108 -12.53 -74.36 -0.78
N LEU A 109 -11.65 -75.26 -0.32
CA LEU A 109 -10.26 -74.90 0.03
C LEU A 109 -9.48 -74.40 -1.19
N ARG A 110 -9.64 -75.06 -2.34
CA ARG A 110 -8.97 -74.68 -3.59
C ARG A 110 -9.43 -73.32 -4.08
N GLU A 111 -10.74 -73.06 -4.09
CA GLU A 111 -11.29 -71.76 -4.48
C GLU A 111 -10.91 -70.66 -3.48
N ALA A 112 -11.02 -70.91 -2.17
CA ALA A 112 -10.64 -69.95 -1.14
C ALA A 112 -9.15 -69.61 -1.21
N ALA A 113 -8.27 -70.61 -1.35
CA ALA A 113 -6.83 -70.39 -1.50
C ALA A 113 -6.51 -69.57 -2.76
N ALA A 114 -7.15 -69.89 -3.89
CA ALA A 114 -6.93 -69.16 -5.13
C ALA A 114 -7.41 -67.70 -5.04
N SER A 115 -8.59 -67.46 -4.47
CA SER A 115 -9.08 -66.09 -4.23
C SER A 115 -8.16 -65.31 -3.27
N MET A 116 -7.77 -65.92 -2.14
CA MET A 116 -6.88 -65.26 -1.17
C MET A 116 -5.48 -64.99 -1.73
N MET A 117 -4.98 -65.85 -2.62
CA MET A 117 -3.71 -65.61 -3.33
C MET A 117 -3.80 -64.38 -4.24
N TYR A 118 -4.91 -64.18 -4.93
CA TYR A 118 -5.13 -62.97 -5.74
C TYR A 118 -5.27 -61.73 -4.85
N VAL A 119 -6.00 -61.82 -3.74
CA VAL A 119 -6.08 -60.75 -2.73
C VAL A 119 -4.70 -60.39 -2.18
N SER A 120 -3.81 -61.37 -1.94
CA SER A 120 -2.44 -61.12 -1.47
C SER A 120 -1.52 -60.42 -2.47
N GLN A 121 -1.94 -60.33 -3.74
CA GLN A 121 -1.27 -59.60 -4.81
C GLN A 121 -2.05 -58.33 -5.20
N ASP A 122 -2.93 -57.85 -4.31
CA ASP A 122 -3.79 -56.68 -4.51
C ASP A 122 -4.75 -56.80 -5.71
N LYS A 123 -5.01 -58.02 -6.18
CA LYS A 123 -5.92 -58.32 -7.30
C LYS A 123 -7.28 -58.77 -6.78
N LEU A 124 -8.21 -57.84 -6.63
CA LEU A 124 -9.52 -58.09 -6.00
C LEU A 124 -10.63 -58.55 -6.97
N PHE A 125 -10.28 -59.00 -8.18
CA PHE A 125 -11.28 -59.43 -9.17
C PHE A 125 -11.65 -60.92 -9.08
N ARG A 126 -10.84 -61.76 -8.43
CA ARG A 126 -11.08 -63.21 -8.35
C ARG A 126 -11.92 -63.59 -7.13
N LYS A 127 -13.19 -63.91 -7.37
CA LYS A 127 -14.13 -64.38 -6.36
C LYS A 127 -14.22 -65.90 -6.30
N ILE A 128 -14.59 -66.43 -5.15
CA ILE A 128 -14.91 -67.85 -4.96
C ILE A 128 -16.18 -68.16 -5.74
N ILE A 129 -16.16 -69.22 -6.55
CA ILE A 129 -17.34 -69.68 -7.28
C ILE A 129 -18.28 -70.43 -6.30
N PRO A 130 -19.51 -69.94 -6.04
CA PRO A 130 -20.39 -70.54 -5.03
C PRO A 130 -21.08 -71.84 -5.49
N THR A 131 -21.04 -72.11 -6.80
CA THR A 131 -21.74 -73.24 -7.43
C THR A 131 -21.24 -74.58 -6.86
N GLY A 132 -22.15 -75.36 -6.25
CA GLY A 132 -21.83 -76.67 -5.67
C GLY A 132 -21.53 -76.65 -4.16
N LEU A 133 -21.28 -75.47 -3.57
CA LEU A 133 -21.11 -75.30 -2.13
C LEU A 133 -22.48 -75.28 -1.42
N ARG A 134 -22.54 -75.79 -0.19
CA ARG A 134 -23.78 -75.84 0.61
C ARG A 134 -23.50 -75.53 2.08
N GLY A 135 -24.54 -75.09 2.80
CA GLY A 135 -24.47 -74.84 4.25
C GLY A 135 -23.35 -73.88 4.64
N ALA A 136 -22.52 -74.29 5.61
CA ALA A 136 -21.43 -73.47 6.14
C ALA A 136 -20.38 -73.06 5.08
N TYR A 137 -20.07 -73.93 4.10
CA TYR A 137 -19.10 -73.62 3.05
C TYR A 137 -19.59 -72.51 2.11
N LEU A 138 -20.87 -72.55 1.75
CA LEU A 138 -21.49 -71.49 0.93
C LEU A 138 -21.51 -70.16 1.70
N HIS A 139 -21.83 -70.20 3.00
CA HIS A 139 -21.81 -69.01 3.85
C HIS A 139 -20.41 -68.39 3.94
N ALA A 140 -19.38 -69.20 4.17
CA ALA A 140 -17.99 -68.74 4.23
C ALA A 140 -17.50 -68.19 2.87
N ALA A 141 -17.83 -68.86 1.76
CA ALA A 141 -17.53 -68.37 0.41
C ALA A 141 -18.16 -67.00 0.12
N ASN A 142 -19.43 -66.83 0.49
CA ASN A 142 -20.11 -65.53 0.35
C ASN A 142 -19.49 -64.46 1.24
N LEU A 143 -19.09 -64.79 2.48
CA LEU A 143 -18.41 -63.84 3.36
C LEU A 143 -17.08 -63.37 2.77
N ILE A 144 -16.27 -64.28 2.22
CA ILE A 144 -15.01 -63.94 1.53
C ILE A 144 -15.30 -63.06 0.31
N ASN A 145 -16.28 -63.42 -0.51
CA ASN A 145 -16.66 -62.61 -1.68
C ASN A 145 -17.13 -61.21 -1.29
N SER A 146 -17.94 -61.06 -0.24
CA SER A 146 -18.35 -59.77 0.30
C SER A 146 -17.16 -58.99 0.84
N ALA A 147 -16.21 -59.63 1.53
CA ALA A 147 -14.99 -58.98 1.98
C ALA A 147 -14.14 -58.46 0.81
N ILE A 148 -14.00 -59.24 -0.26
CA ILE A 148 -13.32 -58.83 -1.51
C ILE A 148 -14.04 -57.61 -2.12
N ASP A 149 -15.37 -57.61 -2.18
CA ASP A 149 -16.16 -56.47 -2.68
C ASP A 149 -15.97 -55.21 -1.83
N HIS A 150 -15.98 -55.34 -0.50
CA HIS A 150 -15.71 -54.24 0.41
C HIS A 150 -14.28 -53.70 0.24
N MET A 151 -13.29 -54.57 0.08
CA MET A 151 -11.91 -54.15 -0.18
C MET A 151 -11.77 -53.43 -1.52
N HIS A 152 -12.44 -53.93 -2.56
CA HIS A 152 -12.42 -53.33 -3.90
C HIS A 152 -13.05 -51.94 -3.89
N GLY A 153 -14.25 -51.80 -3.29
CA GLY A 153 -14.90 -50.50 -3.14
C GLY A 153 -14.08 -49.51 -2.30
N LYS A 154 -13.34 -50.00 -1.29
CA LYS A 154 -12.46 -49.15 -0.48
C LYS A 154 -11.23 -48.67 -1.26
N LEU A 155 -10.62 -49.51 -2.10
CA LEU A 155 -9.53 -49.11 -2.99
C LEU A 155 -9.99 -48.08 -4.03
N GLU A 156 -11.11 -48.30 -4.70
CA GLU A 156 -11.67 -47.34 -5.66
C GLU A 156 -12.01 -46.00 -4.99
N ALA A 157 -12.62 -46.04 -3.80
CA ALA A 157 -12.92 -44.82 -3.05
C ALA A 157 -11.64 -44.08 -2.63
N SER A 158 -10.58 -44.80 -2.23
CA SER A 158 -9.29 -44.22 -1.90
C SER A 158 -8.62 -43.56 -3.11
N GLN A 159 -8.72 -44.17 -4.29
CA GLN A 159 -8.15 -43.61 -5.52
C GLN A 159 -8.91 -42.35 -5.95
N LYS A 160 -10.24 -42.37 -5.95
CA LYS A 160 -11.05 -41.17 -6.22
C LYS A 160 -10.78 -40.04 -5.24
N LEU A 161 -10.54 -40.37 -3.96
CA LEU A 161 -10.18 -39.38 -2.95
C LEU A 161 -8.78 -38.79 -3.23
N ALA A 162 -7.82 -39.61 -3.64
CA ALA A 162 -6.48 -39.16 -4.02
C ALA A 162 -6.53 -38.24 -5.25
N ASP A 163 -7.24 -38.62 -6.31
CA ASP A 163 -7.40 -37.81 -7.53
C ASP A 163 -8.08 -36.45 -7.22
N SER A 164 -9.14 -36.47 -6.41
CA SER A 164 -9.83 -35.25 -5.98
C SER A 164 -8.94 -34.36 -5.10
N PHE A 165 -8.11 -34.97 -4.25
CA PHE A 165 -7.15 -34.27 -3.41
C PHE A 165 -6.07 -33.60 -4.26
N GLU A 166 -5.46 -34.32 -5.20
CA GLU A 166 -4.48 -33.80 -6.16
C GLU A 166 -5.04 -32.61 -6.94
N GLY A 167 -6.22 -32.76 -7.56
CA GLY A 167 -6.84 -31.68 -8.32
C GLY A 167 -7.13 -30.44 -7.49
N SER A 168 -7.60 -30.63 -6.25
CA SER A 168 -7.88 -29.53 -5.33
C SER A 168 -6.60 -28.81 -4.91
N VAL A 169 -5.55 -29.55 -4.55
CA VAL A 169 -4.27 -28.98 -4.13
C VAL A 169 -3.58 -28.29 -5.30
N CYS A 170 -3.57 -28.89 -6.49
CA CYS A 170 -3.00 -28.29 -7.69
C CYS A 170 -3.67 -26.96 -8.04
N THR A 171 -5.01 -26.88 -7.93
CA THR A 171 -5.75 -25.63 -8.13
C THR A 171 -5.36 -24.55 -7.11
N VAL A 172 -5.22 -24.92 -5.83
CA VAL A 172 -4.80 -23.98 -4.77
C VAL A 172 -3.37 -23.49 -4.99
N VAL A 173 -2.43 -24.40 -5.29
CA VAL A 173 -1.02 -24.09 -5.56
C VAL A 173 -0.89 -23.15 -6.76
N GLN A 174 -1.61 -23.41 -7.86
CA GLN A 174 -1.62 -22.52 -9.02
C GLN A 174 -2.20 -21.14 -8.68
N GLY A 175 -3.31 -21.08 -7.93
CA GLY A 175 -3.90 -19.82 -7.47
C GLY A 175 -2.93 -18.99 -6.63
N VAL A 176 -2.30 -19.61 -5.64
CA VAL A 176 -1.28 -18.95 -4.80
C VAL A 176 -0.08 -18.50 -5.64
N GLY A 177 0.34 -19.29 -6.65
CA GLY A 177 1.42 -18.91 -7.56
C GLY A 177 1.12 -17.62 -8.34
N VAL A 178 -0.11 -17.47 -8.84
CA VAL A 178 -0.56 -16.24 -9.54
C VAL A 178 -0.59 -15.05 -8.57
N ASP A 179 -1.13 -15.23 -7.37
CA ASP A 179 -1.19 -14.17 -6.36
C ASP A 179 0.21 -13.68 -5.95
N VAL A 180 1.15 -14.61 -5.77
CA VAL A 180 2.55 -14.31 -5.43
C VAL A 180 3.24 -13.53 -6.55
N GLN A 181 3.02 -13.90 -7.81
CA GLN A 181 3.55 -13.15 -8.95
C GLN A 181 3.01 -11.71 -8.96
N GLY A 182 1.72 -11.54 -8.70
CA GLY A 182 1.10 -10.21 -8.53
C GLY A 182 1.73 -9.40 -7.39
N MET A 183 2.04 -10.05 -6.25
CA MET A 183 2.73 -9.38 -5.13
C MET A 183 4.14 -8.92 -5.50
N LEU A 184 4.91 -9.73 -6.25
CA LEU A 184 6.26 -9.36 -6.70
C LEU A 184 6.25 -8.17 -7.65
N GLU A 185 5.29 -8.14 -8.58
CA GLU A 185 5.09 -7.01 -9.50
C GLU A 185 4.68 -5.74 -8.75
N GLN A 186 3.74 -5.86 -7.80
CA GLN A 186 3.30 -4.75 -6.97
C GLN A 186 4.43 -4.17 -6.11
N ALA A 187 5.24 -5.03 -5.48
CA ALA A 187 6.40 -4.60 -4.69
C ALA A 187 7.44 -3.88 -5.56
N SER A 188 7.72 -4.41 -6.75
CA SER A 188 8.65 -3.78 -7.71
C SER A 188 8.13 -2.43 -8.22
N SER A 189 6.83 -2.32 -8.48
CA SER A 189 6.20 -1.05 -8.84
C SER A 189 6.25 -0.04 -7.71
N MET A 190 6.00 -0.49 -6.47
CA MET A 190 6.08 0.35 -5.27
C MET A 190 7.50 0.93 -5.10
N SER A 191 8.54 0.10 -5.24
CA SER A 191 9.93 0.54 -5.15
C SER A 191 10.25 1.66 -6.14
N ARG A 192 9.81 1.52 -7.41
CA ARG A 192 10.02 2.56 -8.44
C ARG A 192 9.29 3.87 -8.08
N ASN A 193 8.05 3.78 -7.64
CA ASN A 193 7.28 4.96 -7.23
C ASN A 193 7.91 5.68 -6.04
N LEU A 194 8.48 4.94 -5.09
CA LEU A 194 9.17 5.49 -3.93
C LEU A 194 10.51 6.15 -4.30
N GLU A 195 11.27 5.57 -5.23
CA GLU A 195 12.47 6.20 -5.80
C GLU A 195 12.15 7.54 -6.47
N ASP A 196 11.09 7.60 -7.27
CA ASP A 196 10.65 8.84 -7.92
C ASP A 196 10.15 9.86 -6.89
N THR A 197 9.40 9.42 -5.88
CA THR A 197 8.95 10.28 -4.77
C THR A 197 10.13 10.85 -3.98
N SER A 198 11.17 10.04 -3.73
CA SER A 198 12.41 10.47 -3.09
C SER A 198 13.14 11.53 -3.92
N ARG A 199 13.28 11.31 -5.23
CA ARG A 199 13.89 12.27 -6.14
C ARG A 199 13.12 13.60 -6.16
N SER A 200 11.79 13.55 -6.28
CA SER A 200 10.96 14.75 -6.26
C SER A 200 11.03 15.48 -4.92
N SER A 201 11.04 14.75 -3.81
CA SER A 201 11.20 15.33 -2.47
C SER A 201 12.54 16.07 -2.34
N SER A 202 13.63 15.52 -2.86
CA SER A 202 14.93 16.19 -2.90
C SER A 202 14.91 17.48 -3.71
N VAL A 203 14.21 17.50 -4.85
CA VAL A 203 14.08 18.72 -5.68
C VAL A 203 13.28 19.78 -4.93
N VAL A 204 12.18 19.40 -4.28
CA VAL A 204 11.35 20.34 -3.50
C VAL A 204 12.13 20.86 -2.29
N ALA A 205 12.92 20.03 -1.59
CA ALA A 205 13.78 20.48 -0.51
C ALA A 205 14.74 21.58 -0.97
N GLN A 206 15.42 21.36 -2.11
CA GLN A 206 16.35 22.34 -2.66
C GLN A 206 15.66 23.65 -3.09
N ALA A 207 14.45 23.55 -3.65
CA ALA A 207 13.64 24.71 -4.00
C ALA A 207 13.20 25.50 -2.75
N ALA A 208 12.82 24.82 -1.67
CA ALA A 208 12.46 25.43 -0.40
C ALA A 208 13.67 26.14 0.25
N ASP A 209 14.85 25.54 0.20
CA ASP A 209 16.09 26.14 0.71
C ASP A 209 16.48 27.40 -0.08
N SER A 210 16.36 27.35 -1.40
CA SER A 210 16.56 28.51 -2.28
C SER A 210 15.54 29.62 -1.99
N ALA A 211 14.27 29.26 -1.79
CA ALA A 211 13.22 30.20 -1.42
C ALA A 211 13.48 30.86 -0.06
N ALA A 212 13.97 30.10 0.93
CA ALA A 212 14.36 30.65 2.23
C ALA A 212 15.48 31.69 2.11
N GLY A 213 16.50 31.42 1.29
CA GLY A 213 17.57 32.40 1.01
C GLY A 213 17.06 33.66 0.31
N ASN A 214 16.14 33.51 -0.65
CA ASN A 214 15.50 34.65 -1.31
C ASN A 214 14.68 35.49 -0.32
N VAL A 215 13.91 34.84 0.57
CA VAL A 215 13.13 35.54 1.60
C VAL A 215 14.03 36.31 2.57
N GLN A 216 15.18 35.75 2.99
CA GLN A 216 16.17 36.48 3.78
C GLN A 216 16.73 37.71 3.06
N THR A 217 16.95 37.60 1.75
CA THR A 217 17.42 38.73 0.93
C THR A 217 16.37 39.85 0.88
N VAL A 218 15.09 39.50 0.70
CA VAL A 218 13.99 40.49 0.73
C VAL A 218 13.82 41.10 2.12
N ALA A 219 14.02 40.32 3.19
CA ALA A 219 14.00 40.83 4.57
C ALA A 219 15.06 41.93 4.76
N ALA A 220 16.30 41.66 4.37
CA ALA A 220 17.40 42.62 4.45
C ALA A 220 17.10 43.89 3.61
N ALA A 221 16.56 43.73 2.41
CA ALA A 221 16.16 44.86 1.57
C ALA A 221 15.03 45.69 2.19
N ALA A 222 14.07 45.06 2.86
CA ALA A 222 13.00 45.74 3.57
C ALA A 222 13.52 46.54 4.78
N GLU A 223 14.48 45.98 5.53
CA GLU A 223 15.16 46.70 6.62
C GLU A 223 15.95 47.92 6.11
N GLU A 224 16.67 47.77 5.00
CA GLU A 224 17.41 48.87 4.36
C GLU A 224 16.46 49.96 3.85
N LEU A 225 15.33 49.58 3.24
CA LEU A 225 14.27 50.52 2.84
C LEU A 225 13.69 51.26 4.04
N ALA A 226 13.42 50.58 5.16
CA ALA A 226 12.91 51.22 6.37
C ALA A 226 13.89 52.27 6.92
N ALA A 227 15.20 51.96 6.92
CA ALA A 227 16.23 52.91 7.30
C ALA A 227 16.29 54.12 6.34
N SER A 228 16.22 53.88 5.03
CA SER A 228 16.20 54.92 4.00
C SER A 228 14.98 55.85 4.14
N ILE A 229 13.79 55.29 4.35
CA ILE A 229 12.55 56.04 4.59
C ILE A 229 12.66 56.92 5.83
N SER A 230 13.27 56.42 6.91
CA SER A 230 13.50 57.21 8.13
C SER A 230 14.44 58.40 7.89
N GLU A 231 15.50 58.20 7.11
CA GLU A 231 16.43 59.28 6.75
C GLU A 231 15.78 60.32 5.82
N VAL A 232 15.00 59.88 4.82
CA VAL A 232 14.22 60.79 3.96
C VAL A 232 13.25 61.61 4.81
N ARG A 233 12.52 60.98 5.74
CA ARG A 233 11.63 61.69 6.68
C ARG A 233 12.38 62.78 7.45
N ARG A 234 13.58 62.48 7.96
CA ARG A 234 14.42 63.45 8.67
C ARG A 234 14.83 64.62 7.77
N GLN A 235 15.21 64.35 6.51
CA GLN A 235 15.61 65.37 5.54
C GLN A 235 14.43 66.27 5.10
N VAL A 236 13.23 65.71 4.97
CA VAL A 236 12.00 66.46 4.65
C VAL A 236 11.63 67.39 5.80
N ALA A 237 11.68 66.89 7.04
CA ALA A 237 11.44 67.73 8.23
C ALA A 237 12.45 68.89 8.33
N GLN A 238 13.73 68.62 8.04
CA GLN A 238 14.77 69.65 7.98
C GLN A 238 14.51 70.67 6.87
N SER A 239 14.12 70.23 5.68
CA SER A 239 13.81 71.11 4.54
C SER A 239 12.62 72.03 4.83
N THR A 240 11.59 71.49 5.48
CA THR A 240 10.41 72.24 5.94
C THR A 240 10.81 73.33 6.94
N ALA A 241 11.66 73.01 7.91
CA ALA A 241 12.16 74.00 8.88
C ALA A 241 13.00 75.11 8.21
N ILE A 242 13.84 74.76 7.22
CA ILE A 242 14.63 75.74 6.45
C ILE A 242 13.71 76.64 5.62
N ALA A 243 12.70 76.08 4.96
CA ALA A 243 11.73 76.86 4.19
C ALA A 243 10.98 77.86 5.08
N GLN A 244 10.50 77.44 6.25
CA GLN A 244 9.85 78.33 7.22
C GLN A 244 10.77 79.46 7.70
N ALA A 245 12.04 79.16 7.99
CA ALA A 245 13.02 80.17 8.35
C ALA A 245 13.28 81.17 7.20
N ALA A 246 13.33 80.69 5.96
CA ALA A 246 13.54 81.52 4.78
C ALA A 246 12.34 82.44 4.49
N VAL A 247 11.09 81.99 4.71
CA VAL A 247 9.89 82.84 4.64
C VAL A 247 9.98 83.98 5.66
N ALA A 248 10.36 83.66 6.91
CA ALA A 248 10.50 84.66 7.96
C ALA A 248 11.58 85.71 7.61
N GLU A 249 12.70 85.28 7.03
CA GLU A 249 13.77 86.19 6.64
C GLU A 249 13.43 87.04 5.41
N ALA A 250 12.72 86.48 4.43
CA ALA A 250 12.16 87.23 3.30
C ALA A 250 11.17 88.30 3.77
N SER A 251 10.33 87.99 4.76
CA SER A 251 9.41 88.97 5.36
C SER A 251 10.17 90.13 6.00
N LYS A 252 11.20 89.86 6.80
CA LYS A 252 12.04 90.93 7.41
C LYS A 252 12.74 91.78 6.35
N ALA A 253 13.25 91.16 5.29
CA ALA A 253 13.90 91.87 4.20
C ALA A 253 12.89 92.81 3.49
N ASN A 254 11.66 92.34 3.28
CA ASN A 254 10.58 93.15 2.72
C ASN A 254 10.26 94.37 3.61
N ASP A 255 10.19 94.19 4.94
CA ASP A 255 9.94 95.27 5.89
C ASP A 255 11.07 96.32 5.89
N MET A 256 12.33 95.88 5.87
CA MET A 256 13.49 96.78 5.80
C MET A 256 13.50 97.61 4.52
N ILE A 257 13.20 97.00 3.37
CA ILE A 257 13.14 97.70 2.08
C ILE A 257 11.93 98.64 2.02
N GLY A 258 10.80 98.25 2.60
CA GLY A 258 9.66 99.15 2.80
C GLY A 258 10.03 100.41 3.60
N GLY A 259 10.83 100.24 4.66
CA GLY A 259 11.40 101.35 5.43
C GLY A 259 12.31 102.26 4.60
N LEU A 260 13.18 101.69 3.76
CA LEU A 260 14.05 102.45 2.84
C LEU A 260 13.23 103.26 1.81
N SER A 261 12.19 102.65 1.24
CA SER A 261 11.29 103.33 0.29
C SER A 261 10.58 104.53 0.94
N SER A 262 10.10 104.35 2.17
CA SER A 262 9.50 105.44 2.96
C SER A 262 10.52 106.56 3.25
N ALA A 263 11.74 106.21 3.64
CA ALA A 263 12.80 107.19 3.89
C ALA A 263 13.18 107.97 2.62
N ALA A 264 13.31 107.29 1.48
CA ALA A 264 13.57 107.92 0.18
C ALA A 264 12.44 108.88 -0.22
N GLY A 265 11.18 108.52 0.01
CA GLY A 265 10.03 109.41 -0.19
C GLY A 265 10.12 110.71 0.62
N ARG A 266 10.45 110.60 1.92
CA ARG A 266 10.65 111.76 2.79
C ARG A 266 11.81 112.65 2.35
N ILE A 267 12.90 112.05 1.85
CA ILE A 267 14.02 112.83 1.28
C ILE A 267 13.54 113.57 0.02
N GLY A 268 12.76 112.91 -0.84
CA GLY A 268 12.16 113.54 -2.02
C GLY A 268 11.32 114.78 -1.67
N GLU A 269 10.48 114.71 -0.65
CA GLU A 269 9.69 115.85 -0.16
C GLU A 269 10.57 117.02 0.31
N VAL A 270 11.65 116.74 1.05
CA VAL A 270 12.59 117.76 1.52
C VAL A 270 13.35 118.40 0.35
N VAL A 271 13.78 117.61 -0.62
CA VAL A 271 14.51 118.11 -1.80
C VAL A 271 13.59 118.96 -2.68
N GLN A 272 12.32 118.61 -2.80
CA GLN A 272 11.33 119.45 -3.49
C GLN A 272 11.18 120.82 -2.80
N LEU A 273 11.09 120.84 -1.47
CA LEU A 273 11.06 122.09 -0.71
C LEU A 273 12.33 122.92 -0.92
N ILE A 274 13.52 122.29 -0.98
CA ILE A 274 14.78 122.99 -1.28
C ILE A 274 14.73 123.61 -2.68
N ASN A 275 14.20 122.90 -3.67
CA ASN A 275 14.06 123.41 -5.04
C ASN A 275 13.10 124.61 -5.10
N ASP A 276 11.99 124.56 -4.35
CA ASP A 276 11.03 125.66 -4.24
C ASP A 276 11.68 126.89 -3.58
N ILE A 277 12.45 126.70 -2.49
CA ILE A 277 13.23 127.75 -1.82
C ILE A 277 14.28 128.35 -2.77
N ALA A 278 15.00 127.53 -3.52
CA ALA A 278 15.99 127.98 -4.49
C ALA A 278 15.35 128.82 -5.61
N SER A 279 14.20 128.37 -6.13
CA SER A 279 13.40 129.10 -7.12
C SER A 279 12.92 130.46 -6.58
N GLN A 280 12.41 130.48 -5.34
CA GLN A 280 11.99 131.71 -4.67
C GLN A 280 13.17 132.67 -4.43
N THR A 281 14.33 132.12 -4.03
CA THR A 281 15.57 132.88 -3.82
C THR A 281 16.08 133.48 -5.13
N ASN A 282 16.01 132.74 -6.23
CA ASN A 282 16.36 133.22 -7.57
C ASN A 282 15.44 134.39 -8.01
N LEU A 283 14.14 134.31 -7.71
CA LEU A 283 13.20 135.40 -7.96
C LEU A 283 13.47 136.64 -7.10
N LEU A 284 13.77 136.46 -5.82
CA LEU A 284 14.16 137.55 -4.91
C LEU A 284 15.46 138.22 -5.37
N ALA A 285 16.46 137.44 -5.77
CA ALA A 285 17.72 137.92 -6.29
C ALA A 285 17.54 138.67 -7.61
N LEU A 286 16.67 138.19 -8.50
CA LEU A 286 16.31 138.89 -9.73
C LEU A 286 15.68 140.25 -9.45
N ASN A 287 14.73 140.32 -8.52
CA ASN A 287 14.12 141.58 -8.09
C ASN A 287 15.16 142.54 -7.51
N ALA A 288 16.11 142.03 -6.72
CA ALA A 288 17.21 142.82 -6.18
C ALA A 288 18.16 143.34 -7.28
N THR A 289 18.47 142.54 -8.31
CA THR A 289 19.27 142.97 -9.48
C THR A 289 18.55 144.08 -10.26
N ILE A 290 17.23 143.98 -10.43
CA ILE A 290 16.40 145.01 -11.08
C ILE A 290 16.48 146.33 -10.31
N GLU A 291 16.29 146.29 -8.99
CA GLU A 291 16.31 147.50 -8.16
C GLU A 291 17.73 148.10 -8.06
N ALA A 292 18.77 147.25 -8.04
CA ALA A 292 20.16 147.70 -8.10
C ALA A 292 20.50 148.40 -9.43
N ALA A 293 19.97 147.90 -10.56
CA ALA A 293 20.11 148.56 -11.86
C ALA A 293 19.37 149.92 -11.89
N ARG A 294 18.23 150.01 -11.20
CA ARG A 294 17.42 151.23 -11.07
C ARG A 294 18.13 152.33 -10.26
N ALA A 295 18.97 151.94 -9.29
CA ALA A 295 19.77 152.84 -8.46
C ALA A 295 21.04 153.38 -9.15
N GLY A 296 21.35 152.96 -10.38
CA GLY A 296 22.49 153.47 -11.17
C GLY A 296 23.86 153.18 -10.54
N GLU A 297 24.76 154.17 -10.50
CA GLU A 297 26.13 154.02 -9.97
C GLU A 297 26.14 153.63 -8.47
N ALA A 298 25.16 154.06 -7.68
CA ALA A 298 25.06 153.75 -6.25
C ALA A 298 24.69 152.28 -5.97
N GLY A 299 24.08 151.59 -6.96
CA GLY A 299 23.61 150.20 -6.83
C GLY A 299 24.64 149.13 -7.23
N LYS A 300 25.82 149.50 -7.75
CA LYS A 300 26.79 148.55 -8.32
C LYS A 300 27.22 147.44 -7.35
N GLY A 301 27.50 147.77 -6.09
CA GLY A 301 27.88 146.77 -5.07
C GLY A 301 26.72 145.81 -4.75
N PHE A 302 25.49 146.33 -4.72
CA PHE A 302 24.28 145.52 -4.48
C PHE A 302 23.96 144.62 -5.67
N ALA A 303 24.19 145.09 -6.90
CA ALA A 303 24.02 144.31 -8.12
C ALA A 303 24.97 143.09 -8.17
N VAL A 304 26.21 143.22 -7.68
CA VAL A 304 27.17 142.10 -7.60
C VAL A 304 26.66 141.05 -6.62
N VAL A 305 26.23 141.45 -5.42
CA VAL A 305 25.68 140.52 -4.42
C VAL A 305 24.40 139.85 -4.92
N ALA A 306 23.48 140.61 -5.53
CA ALA A 306 22.25 140.05 -6.10
C ALA A 306 22.53 139.03 -7.20
N ASN A 307 23.50 139.29 -8.08
CA ASN A 307 23.92 138.33 -9.10
C ASN A 307 24.59 137.08 -8.51
N GLU A 308 25.39 137.22 -7.44
CA GLU A 308 25.98 136.08 -6.74
C GLU A 308 24.91 135.20 -6.08
N VAL A 309 23.94 135.82 -5.38
CA VAL A 309 22.80 135.10 -4.79
C VAL A 309 21.98 134.40 -5.87
N LYS A 310 21.75 135.07 -7.01
CA LYS A 310 21.08 134.48 -8.17
C LYS A 310 21.86 133.27 -8.71
N HIS A 311 23.18 133.35 -8.78
CA HIS A 311 24.03 132.24 -9.23
C HIS A 311 23.94 131.03 -8.28
N LEU A 312 24.10 131.26 -6.97
CA LEU A 312 23.96 130.23 -5.94
C LEU A 312 22.58 129.59 -5.95
N ALA A 313 21.51 130.38 -6.14
CA ALA A 313 20.15 129.86 -6.21
C ALA A 313 19.95 128.92 -7.42
N ASN A 314 20.48 129.28 -8.60
CA ASN A 314 20.43 128.41 -9.78
C ASN A 314 21.28 127.14 -9.60
N GLN A 315 22.47 127.25 -8.98
CA GLN A 315 23.27 126.07 -8.64
C GLN A 315 22.54 125.15 -7.65
N THR A 316 21.84 125.73 -6.66
CA THR A 316 21.06 124.97 -5.67
C THR A 316 19.88 124.25 -6.33
N ALA A 317 19.13 124.93 -7.20
CA ALA A 317 18.03 124.32 -7.95
C ALA A 317 18.51 123.14 -8.82
N LYS A 318 19.63 123.34 -9.54
CA LYS A 318 20.24 122.28 -10.35
C LYS A 318 20.69 121.08 -9.49
N ALA A 319 21.35 121.32 -8.37
CA ALA A 319 21.75 120.26 -7.45
C ALA A 319 20.53 119.53 -6.85
N ALA A 320 19.44 120.25 -6.55
CA ALA A 320 18.19 119.67 -6.10
C ALA A 320 17.56 118.77 -7.18
N GLU A 321 17.53 119.19 -8.45
CA GLU A 321 17.06 118.35 -9.57
C GLU A 321 17.88 117.06 -9.73
N GLU A 322 19.22 117.16 -9.64
CA GLU A 322 20.10 115.99 -9.67
C GLU A 322 19.80 115.02 -8.52
N ILE A 323 19.54 115.52 -7.30
CA ILE A 323 19.15 114.70 -6.16
C ILE A 323 17.76 114.06 -6.38
N VAL A 324 16.79 114.77 -6.97
CA VAL A 324 15.47 114.20 -7.30
C VAL A 324 15.61 113.00 -8.24
N GLN A 325 16.45 113.10 -9.28
CA GLN A 325 16.73 111.99 -10.18
C GLN A 325 17.38 110.79 -9.46
N LEU A 326 18.30 111.07 -8.53
CA LEU A 326 18.94 110.03 -7.70
C LEU A 326 17.92 109.33 -6.80
N ILE A 327 17.03 110.09 -6.15
CA ILE A 327 15.97 109.54 -5.29
C ILE A 327 14.98 108.70 -6.11
N GLY A 328 14.59 109.15 -7.30
CA GLY A 328 13.74 108.36 -8.20
C GLY A 328 14.40 107.03 -8.60
N SER A 329 15.71 107.04 -8.87
CA SER A 329 16.48 105.83 -9.16
C SER A 329 16.54 104.87 -7.96
N VAL A 330 16.74 105.41 -6.75
CA VAL A 330 16.71 104.62 -5.49
C VAL A 330 15.34 104.01 -5.28
N GLN A 331 14.26 104.78 -5.42
CA GLN A 331 12.88 104.32 -5.29
C GLN A 331 12.55 103.18 -6.28
N GLY A 332 12.97 103.33 -7.54
CA GLY A 332 12.85 102.29 -8.56
C GLY A 332 13.58 101.01 -8.14
N ALA A 333 14.84 101.12 -7.73
CA ALA A 333 15.63 99.97 -7.27
C ALA A 333 15.02 99.28 -6.03
N THR A 334 14.46 100.02 -5.06
CA THR A 334 13.71 99.44 -3.94
C THR A 334 12.45 98.69 -4.40
N THR A 335 11.72 99.21 -5.39
CA THR A 335 10.51 98.56 -5.93
C THR A 335 10.85 97.23 -6.62
N ASP A 336 11.92 97.22 -7.41
CA ASP A 336 12.43 96.01 -8.04
C ASP A 336 12.88 94.98 -6.98
N ALA A 337 13.53 95.44 -5.91
CA ALA A 337 13.96 94.58 -4.81
C ALA A 337 12.78 93.96 -4.04
N VAL A 338 11.72 94.74 -3.73
CA VAL A 338 10.48 94.21 -3.13
C VAL A 338 9.86 93.13 -4.03
N THR A 339 9.75 93.40 -5.32
CA THR A 339 9.21 92.43 -6.29
C THR A 339 10.08 91.16 -6.36
N GLY A 340 11.40 91.31 -6.27
CA GLY A 340 12.34 90.19 -6.16
C GLY A 340 12.10 89.33 -4.92
N ILE A 341 11.95 89.95 -3.75
CA ILE A 341 11.71 89.28 -2.47
C ILE A 341 10.35 88.57 -2.46
N GLN A 342 9.30 89.19 -3.01
CA GLN A 342 7.98 88.55 -3.12
C GLN A 342 8.01 87.27 -3.96
N ARG A 343 8.75 87.29 -5.09
CA ARG A 343 8.95 86.08 -5.91
C ARG A 343 9.71 84.99 -5.14
N ILE A 344 10.77 85.36 -4.41
CA ILE A 344 11.50 84.43 -3.54
C ILE A 344 10.55 83.81 -2.49
N GLY A 345 9.71 84.63 -1.84
CA GLY A 345 8.71 84.16 -0.89
C GLY A 345 7.72 83.16 -1.49
N SER A 346 7.21 83.43 -2.70
CA SER A 346 6.34 82.50 -3.43
C SER A 346 7.03 81.16 -3.71
N THR A 347 8.27 81.19 -4.23
CA THR A 347 9.04 79.98 -4.50
C THR A 347 9.31 79.16 -3.23
N ILE A 348 9.57 79.81 -2.09
CA ILE A 348 9.74 79.11 -0.82
C ILE A 348 8.41 78.49 -0.34
N GLY A 349 7.28 79.16 -0.57
CA GLY A 349 5.95 78.60 -0.32
C GLY A 349 5.71 77.31 -1.11
N GLU A 350 6.04 77.31 -2.41
CA GLU A 350 5.96 76.10 -3.25
C GLU A 350 6.85 74.97 -2.73
N ILE A 351 8.06 75.27 -2.24
CA ILE A 351 8.96 74.28 -1.61
C ILE A 351 8.33 73.68 -0.34
N HIS A 352 7.67 74.50 0.48
CA HIS A 352 6.99 74.04 1.69
C HIS A 352 5.85 73.08 1.35
N ASP A 353 5.01 73.42 0.37
CA ASP A 353 3.89 72.57 -0.06
C ASP A 353 4.37 71.25 -0.67
N LEU A 354 5.45 71.29 -1.47
CA LEU A 354 6.08 70.08 -1.99
C LEU A 354 6.63 69.19 -0.87
N SER A 355 7.24 69.79 0.16
CA SER A 355 7.77 69.05 1.31
C SER A 355 6.67 68.30 2.07
N ASN A 356 5.49 68.93 2.26
CA ASN A 356 4.33 68.27 2.85
C ASN A 356 3.83 67.09 2.01
N GLY A 357 3.81 67.24 0.68
CA GLY A 357 3.44 66.14 -0.22
C GLY A 357 4.42 64.97 -0.17
N ILE A 358 5.72 65.24 0.00
CA ILE A 358 6.73 64.18 0.21
C ILE A 358 6.52 63.50 1.57
N GLU A 359 6.18 64.23 2.63
CA GLU A 359 5.91 63.64 3.95
C GLU A 359 4.77 62.60 3.90
N GLU A 360 3.66 62.92 3.21
CA GLU A 360 2.56 61.99 3.00
C GLU A 360 3.00 60.74 2.23
N ALA A 361 3.78 60.91 1.15
CA ALA A 361 4.31 59.80 0.37
C ALA A 361 5.27 58.91 1.19
N VAL A 362 6.10 59.51 2.04
CA VAL A 362 7.03 58.82 2.94
C VAL A 362 6.29 58.01 4.00
N GLU A 363 5.17 58.52 4.52
CA GLU A 363 4.33 57.77 5.46
C GLU A 363 3.67 56.55 4.78
N GLN A 364 3.13 56.72 3.58
CA GLN A 364 2.58 55.61 2.79
C GLN A 364 3.65 54.55 2.47
N GLN A 365 4.87 54.97 2.09
CA GLN A 365 5.98 54.05 1.88
C GLN A 365 6.35 53.30 3.17
N SER A 366 6.35 53.97 4.32
CA SER A 366 6.63 53.31 5.61
C SER A 366 5.64 52.20 5.92
N LEU A 367 4.34 52.43 5.68
CA LEU A 367 3.30 51.42 5.87
C LEU A 367 3.49 50.23 4.91
N ALA A 368 3.75 50.50 3.62
CA ALA A 368 4.00 49.47 2.62
C ALA A 368 5.23 48.62 2.96
N THR A 369 6.34 49.24 3.38
CA THR A 369 7.54 48.52 3.81
C THR A 369 7.29 47.66 5.04
N SER A 370 6.49 48.13 6.01
CA SER A 370 6.09 47.31 7.16
C SER A 370 5.24 46.10 6.76
N GLU A 371 4.37 46.25 5.76
CA GLU A 371 3.56 45.15 5.24
C GLU A 371 4.41 44.12 4.47
N ILE A 372 5.42 44.58 3.73
CA ILE A 372 6.42 43.73 3.09
C ILE A 372 7.17 42.92 4.14
N ALA A 373 7.67 43.55 5.21
CA ALA A 373 8.37 42.86 6.28
C ALA A 373 7.51 41.75 6.91
N ARG A 374 6.23 42.04 7.19
CA ARG A 374 5.28 41.04 7.70
C ARG A 374 5.05 39.89 6.71
N SER A 375 4.91 40.20 5.41
CA SER A 375 4.72 39.20 4.36
C SER A 375 5.94 38.29 4.20
N VAL A 376 7.14 38.87 4.35
CA VAL A 376 8.42 38.15 4.36
C VAL A 376 8.51 37.19 5.55
N GLU A 377 8.12 37.61 6.75
CA GLU A 377 8.09 36.72 7.93
C GLU A 377 7.16 35.52 7.71
N GLN A 378 5.97 35.77 7.15
CA GLN A 378 5.01 34.71 6.84
C GLN A 378 5.55 33.77 5.75
N ALA A 379 6.19 34.31 4.71
CA ALA A 379 6.85 33.50 3.67
C ALA A 379 7.99 32.66 4.26
N ALA A 380 8.77 33.21 5.19
CA ALA A 380 9.86 32.48 5.87
C ALA A 380 9.33 31.34 6.75
N ALA A 381 8.18 31.54 7.42
CA ALA A 381 7.52 30.47 8.15
C ALA A 381 7.03 29.37 7.19
N GLY A 382 6.38 29.76 6.09
CA GLY A 382 5.90 28.82 5.07
C GLY A 382 7.01 27.99 4.42
N THR A 383 8.18 28.58 4.14
CA THR A 383 9.32 27.82 3.60
C THR A 383 9.88 26.82 4.62
N ARG A 384 9.92 27.17 5.92
CA ARG A 384 10.31 26.23 6.98
C ARG A 384 9.33 25.07 7.11
N ASP A 385 8.04 25.34 7.05
CA ASP A 385 7.00 24.29 7.12
C ASP A 385 7.13 23.33 5.94
N VAL A 386 7.33 23.83 4.72
CA VAL A 386 7.60 22.99 3.53
C VAL A 386 8.83 22.12 3.74
N SER A 387 9.95 22.67 4.23
CA SER A 387 11.15 21.90 4.51
C SER A 387 10.91 20.80 5.55
N SER A 388 10.13 21.08 6.61
CA SER A 388 9.75 20.08 7.61
C SER A 388 8.90 18.97 7.00
N HIS A 389 7.87 19.32 6.23
CA HIS A 389 7.01 18.33 5.57
C HIS A 389 7.76 17.46 4.57
N ILE A 390 8.76 18.00 3.86
CA ILE A 390 9.60 17.21 2.97
C ILE A 390 10.50 16.24 3.75
N ALA A 391 11.00 16.63 4.93
CA ALA A 391 11.72 15.72 5.81
C ALA A 391 10.81 14.56 6.28
N ASP A 392 9.55 14.85 6.59
CA ASP A 392 8.55 13.83 6.97
C ASP A 392 8.25 12.87 5.80
N ILE A 393 8.04 13.41 4.59
CA ILE A 393 7.82 12.61 3.38
C ILE A 393 9.02 11.72 3.08
N THR A 394 10.24 12.23 3.27
CA THR A 394 11.47 11.46 3.04
C THR A 394 11.58 10.29 4.03
N ARG A 395 11.24 10.51 5.31
CA ARG A 395 11.18 9.44 6.31
C ARG A 395 10.12 8.40 5.95
N ALA A 396 8.89 8.84 5.64
CA ALA A 396 7.80 7.93 5.25
C ALA A 396 8.12 7.14 3.97
N THR A 397 8.81 7.76 3.02
CA THR A 397 9.28 7.10 1.79
C THR A 397 10.31 6.01 2.12
N SER A 398 11.24 6.29 3.04
CA SER A 398 12.22 5.30 3.51
C SER A 398 11.55 4.11 4.21
N ASP A 399 10.58 4.36 5.09
CA ASP A 399 9.84 3.30 5.80
C ASP A 399 9.04 2.44 4.81
N ASN A 400 8.37 3.07 3.83
CA ASN A 400 7.66 2.37 2.78
C ASN A 400 8.60 1.57 1.87
N GLN A 401 9.82 2.04 1.63
CA GLN A 401 10.82 1.31 0.84
C GLN A 401 11.25 0.03 1.55
N MET A 402 11.42 0.08 2.87
CA MET A 402 11.68 -1.10 3.69
C MET A 402 10.49 -2.08 3.64
N ALA A 403 9.26 -1.59 3.80
CA ALA A 403 8.06 -2.41 3.73
C ALA A 403 7.86 -3.08 2.35
N ALA A 404 8.15 -2.36 1.26
CA ALA A 404 8.11 -2.91 -0.08
C ALA A 404 9.15 -4.02 -0.30
N ASN A 405 10.36 -3.84 0.27
CA ASN A 405 11.38 -4.87 0.25
C ASN A 405 10.98 -6.11 1.08
N ASP A 406 10.41 -5.91 2.27
CA ASP A 406 9.93 -7.02 3.11
C ASP A 406 8.82 -7.81 2.41
N LEU A 407 7.90 -7.12 1.73
CA LEU A 407 6.87 -7.73 0.91
C LEU A 407 7.47 -8.54 -0.25
N PHE A 408 8.49 -8.00 -0.92
CA PHE A 408 9.20 -8.70 -2.00
C PHE A 408 9.87 -9.99 -1.49
N VAL A 409 10.54 -9.93 -0.35
CA VAL A 409 11.18 -11.11 0.29
C VAL A 409 10.12 -12.13 0.71
N ALA A 410 9.01 -11.69 1.32
CA ALA A 410 7.92 -12.57 1.73
C ALA A 410 7.27 -13.27 0.53
N ALA A 411 6.98 -12.54 -0.55
CA ALA A 411 6.43 -13.10 -1.78
C ALA A 411 7.40 -14.11 -2.40
N LYS A 412 8.71 -13.81 -2.45
CA LYS A 412 9.73 -14.75 -2.94
C LYS A 412 9.81 -16.03 -2.12
N ASN A 413 9.72 -15.92 -0.79
CA ASN A 413 9.70 -17.09 0.09
C ASN A 413 8.42 -17.92 -0.10
N LEU A 414 7.27 -17.27 -0.24
CA LEU A 414 6.00 -17.94 -0.50
C LEU A 414 5.99 -18.65 -1.87
N HIS A 415 6.61 -18.05 -2.88
CA HIS A 415 6.84 -18.68 -4.19
C HIS A 415 7.58 -20.01 -4.03
N GLY A 416 8.74 -19.99 -3.36
CA GLY A 416 9.52 -21.21 -3.12
C GLY A 416 8.76 -22.27 -2.31
N LYS A 417 7.95 -21.86 -1.31
CA LYS A 417 7.10 -22.78 -0.55
C LYS A 417 5.98 -23.40 -1.38
N THR A 418 5.48 -22.67 -2.36
CA THR A 418 4.43 -23.13 -3.28
C THR A 418 5.02 -24.16 -4.25
N ASP A 419 6.23 -23.93 -4.77
CA ASP A 419 6.97 -24.89 -5.59
C ASP A 419 7.32 -26.17 -4.81
N ASP A 420 7.78 -26.04 -3.56
CA ASP A 420 8.07 -27.18 -2.67
C ASP A 420 6.81 -28.04 -2.44
N LEU A 421 5.65 -27.39 -2.24
CA LEU A 421 4.37 -28.08 -2.03
C LEU A 421 3.92 -28.80 -3.30
N ALA A 422 4.01 -28.14 -4.46
CA ALA A 422 3.71 -28.74 -5.76
C ALA A 422 4.50 -30.03 -5.97
N GLY A 423 5.84 -29.95 -5.79
CA GLY A 423 6.71 -31.12 -5.94
C GLY A 423 6.46 -32.22 -4.91
N SER A 424 6.05 -31.87 -3.69
CA SER A 424 5.70 -32.86 -2.66
C SER A 424 4.40 -33.61 -2.97
N VAL A 425 3.42 -32.92 -3.56
CA VAL A 425 2.14 -33.51 -3.99
C VAL A 425 2.37 -34.44 -5.17
N ASP A 426 3.16 -34.02 -6.17
CA ASP A 426 3.52 -34.86 -7.32
C ASP A 426 4.20 -36.16 -6.86
N GLN A 427 5.17 -36.07 -5.95
CA GLN A 427 5.85 -37.25 -5.38
C GLN A 427 4.91 -38.15 -4.58
N PHE A 428 3.96 -37.57 -3.83
CA PHE A 428 2.97 -38.33 -3.10
C PHE A 428 2.04 -39.10 -4.04
N MET A 429 1.55 -38.45 -5.10
CA MET A 429 0.69 -39.08 -6.10
C MET A 429 1.42 -40.17 -6.89
N GLU A 430 2.70 -39.96 -7.23
CA GLU A 430 3.51 -41.00 -7.87
C GLU A 430 3.66 -42.25 -6.99
N ARG A 431 3.79 -42.07 -5.66
CA ARG A 431 3.82 -43.20 -4.71
C ARG A 431 2.46 -43.86 -4.55
N MET A 432 1.39 -43.08 -4.49
CA MET A 432 0.02 -43.58 -4.39
C MET A 432 -0.39 -44.39 -5.62
N HIS A 433 0.05 -44.01 -6.83
CA HIS A 433 -0.20 -44.78 -8.05
C HIS A 433 0.64 -46.06 -8.18
N LYS A 434 1.72 -46.19 -7.39
CA LYS A 434 2.57 -47.40 -7.34
C LYS A 434 2.12 -48.41 -6.29
N LEU A 435 1.29 -48.00 -5.33
CA LEU A 435 0.62 -48.85 -4.35
C LEU A 435 -0.67 -49.41 -4.96
#